data_AF-A0A927XI85-F1
#
_entry.id   AF-A0A927XI85-F1
#
_cell.length_a   1.000
_cell.length_b   1.000
_cell.length_c   1.000
_cell.angle_alpha   90.00
_cell.angle_beta   90.00
_cell.angle_gamma   90.00
#
_symmetry.space_group_name_H-M   'P 1'
#
loop_
_entity.id
_entity.type
_entity.pdbx_description
1 polymer ?
#
loop_
_entity_poly.entity_id
_entity_poly.type
_entity_poly.pdbx_seq_one_letter_code
_entity_poly.pdbx_strand_id
1 'polypeptide(L)'
;TTSSVDLTKFRWQRGTAAHLRNYSDKVADYHGAMILDTPKRNSHKKYQEYRRKNAYRVELKERLNFLLTHSTSWDDFLVKARLLNIDVDPNHNSEEYGKVINYKLLDLPQKRPARDYTINKKQRIYNEENIIERVSKNKPEAVFNAMDIAKKYVEQKAEKESLPDLTFVIEPWQIQRDTMTGIYVEIAYGRYETGVVKVPDYMLEKMEDGRYEAHFNYKDIFYFWSDEKGQKNKFVKGASLANYLSGESGLFPKRKNSAIQNVREMVTALNILSTRQVSSDQLPHVLGKDFYDNYEIVQEARATLDDKLFRANEKLKYDPSNLEQIEKVKSLHGEKKELEKQVKLLEKQLKTYDAALSILTEKAVSDSVDLDK
;
A
#
# COMPACT_ATOMS: atom_id res chain seq x y z
N THR A 1 17.01 21.40 -15.79
CA THR A 1 17.23 20.43 -16.88
C THR A 1 15.92 19.76 -17.23
N THR A 2 15.61 19.65 -18.52
CA THR A 2 14.40 18.96 -19.02
C THR A 2 14.69 17.47 -19.11
N SER A 3 13.81 16.62 -18.59
CA SER A 3 13.91 15.17 -18.78
C SER A 3 13.86 14.87 -20.27
N SER A 4 14.84 14.14 -20.81
CA SER A 4 14.82 13.67 -22.20
C SER A 4 13.77 12.58 -22.44
N VAL A 5 13.20 12.04 -21.36
CA VAL A 5 12.24 10.94 -21.41
C VAL A 5 10.81 11.49 -21.42
N ASP A 6 10.47 12.36 -20.47
CA ASP A 6 9.09 12.84 -20.30
C ASP A 6 8.89 14.27 -20.84
N LEU A 7 9.95 14.89 -21.38
CA LEU A 7 9.99 16.28 -21.88
C LEU A 7 9.52 17.34 -20.85
N THR A 8 9.36 16.96 -19.59
CA THR A 8 9.00 17.87 -18.50
C THR A 8 10.26 18.42 -17.84
N LYS A 9 10.22 19.71 -17.46
CA LYS A 9 11.30 20.33 -16.67
C LYS A 9 11.27 19.73 -15.27
N PHE A 10 12.41 19.25 -14.78
CA PHE A 10 12.53 18.83 -13.38
C PHE A 10 12.23 20.02 -12.47
N ARG A 11 11.23 19.88 -11.59
CA ARG A 11 10.82 20.90 -10.63
C ARG A 11 11.13 20.41 -9.22
N TRP A 12 11.96 21.16 -8.51
CA TRP A 12 12.19 20.92 -7.10
C TRP A 12 10.96 21.35 -6.29
N GLN A 13 10.31 20.39 -5.64
CA GLN A 13 9.13 20.62 -4.81
C GLN A 13 9.43 20.24 -3.36
N ARG A 14 8.56 20.64 -2.43
CA ARG A 14 8.66 20.22 -1.03
C ARG A 14 8.58 18.69 -0.96
N GLY A 15 9.62 18.06 -0.42
CA GLY A 15 9.73 16.61 -0.32
C GLY A 15 10.53 15.93 -1.43
N THR A 16 10.90 16.61 -2.53
CA THR A 16 11.68 16.01 -3.63
C THR A 16 12.99 15.37 -3.14
N ALA A 17 13.72 16.03 -2.25
CA ALA A 17 14.96 15.50 -1.67
C ALA A 17 14.74 14.16 -0.94
N ALA A 18 13.65 14.04 -0.18
CA ALA A 18 13.32 12.81 0.55
C ALA A 18 12.94 11.68 -0.41
N HIS A 19 12.18 11.98 -1.46
CA HIS A 19 11.81 10.99 -2.49
C HIS A 19 13.04 10.49 -3.25
N LEU A 20 13.95 11.38 -3.65
CA LEU A 20 15.19 11.01 -4.35
C LEU A 20 16.12 10.18 -3.47
N ARG A 21 16.29 10.56 -2.19
CA ARG A 21 17.07 9.76 -1.23
C ARG A 21 16.44 8.38 -1.06
N ASN A 22 15.13 8.31 -0.79
CA ASN A 22 14.43 7.03 -0.61
C ASN A 22 14.53 6.15 -1.87
N TYR A 23 14.44 6.75 -3.05
CA TYR A 23 14.61 6.05 -4.32
C TYR A 23 16.04 5.49 -4.45
N SER A 24 17.06 6.32 -4.22
CA SER A 24 18.46 5.90 -4.25
C SER A 24 18.75 4.77 -3.26
N ASP A 25 18.34 4.93 -1.99
CA ASP A 25 18.54 3.95 -0.92
C ASP A 25 17.84 2.63 -1.26
N LYS A 26 16.62 2.68 -1.82
CA LYS A 26 15.91 1.49 -2.30
C LYS A 26 16.58 0.84 -3.50
N VAL A 27 17.04 1.59 -4.50
CA VAL A 27 17.71 1.01 -5.69
C VAL A 27 19.01 0.33 -5.27
N ALA A 28 19.77 0.93 -4.36
CA ALA A 28 20.97 0.32 -3.81
C ALA A 28 20.66 -0.98 -3.05
N ASP A 29 19.64 -0.98 -2.19
CA ASP A 29 19.20 -2.16 -1.43
C ASP A 29 18.60 -3.23 -2.36
N TYR A 30 17.70 -2.84 -3.26
CA TYR A 30 17.07 -3.71 -4.25
C TYR A 30 18.05 -4.25 -5.27
N HIS A 31 19.18 -3.63 -5.59
CA HIS A 31 20.18 -4.25 -6.47
C HIS A 31 21.29 -4.95 -5.69
N GLY A 32 21.25 -4.90 -4.36
CA GLY A 32 22.28 -5.48 -3.51
C GLY A 32 23.64 -4.84 -3.78
N ALA A 33 23.70 -3.50 -3.85
CA ALA A 33 24.94 -2.74 -4.05
C ALA A 33 25.93 -2.84 -2.86
N MET A 34 25.84 -3.91 -2.08
CA MET A 34 26.71 -4.28 -0.98
C MET A 34 27.40 -5.60 -1.34
N ILE A 35 28.69 -5.71 -1.04
CA ILE A 35 29.58 -6.79 -1.53
C ILE A 35 29.26 -8.18 -0.94
N LEU A 36 28.39 -8.29 0.08
CA LEU A 36 28.16 -9.53 0.85
C LEU A 36 26.67 -9.86 1.04
N ASP A 37 26.31 -11.12 0.81
CA ASP A 37 25.01 -11.67 1.19
C ASP A 37 24.95 -11.81 2.73
N THR A 38 24.02 -11.11 3.36
CA THR A 38 23.93 -11.02 4.82
C THR A 38 22.49 -11.26 5.27
N PRO A 39 22.28 -12.01 6.38
CA PRO A 39 20.95 -12.26 6.90
C PRO A 39 20.28 -10.95 7.32
N LYS A 40 18.94 -10.95 7.40
CA LYS A 40 18.19 -9.78 7.87
C LYS A 40 18.72 -9.26 9.20
N ARG A 41 18.84 -7.93 9.30
CA ARG A 41 19.37 -7.27 10.50
C ARG A 41 18.44 -7.44 11.70
N ASN A 42 17.14 -7.46 11.45
CA ASN A 42 16.13 -7.55 12.48
C ASN A 42 15.05 -8.59 12.15
N SER A 43 14.20 -8.88 13.13
CA SER A 43 12.95 -9.62 12.94
C SER A 43 11.85 -8.97 13.77
N HIS A 44 10.58 -9.31 13.50
CA HIS A 44 9.47 -8.79 14.28
C HIS A 44 9.64 -9.09 15.76
N LYS A 45 9.97 -10.33 16.13
CA LYS A 45 10.18 -10.71 17.53
C LYS A 45 11.30 -9.93 18.21
N LYS A 46 12.45 -9.79 17.54
CA LYS A 46 13.59 -9.00 18.05
C LYS A 46 13.23 -7.52 18.21
N TYR A 47 12.49 -6.97 17.25
CA TYR A 47 12.01 -5.60 17.32
C TYR A 47 10.99 -5.38 18.44
N GLN A 48 10.08 -6.32 18.68
CA GLN A 48 9.13 -6.27 19.80
C GLN A 48 9.85 -6.34 21.15
N GLU A 49 10.86 -7.21 21.29
CA GLU A 49 11.69 -7.25 22.51
C GLU A 49 12.48 -5.95 22.72
N TYR A 50 13.05 -5.39 21.65
CA TYR A 50 13.69 -4.06 21.69
C TYR A 50 12.69 -2.97 22.08
N ARG A 51 11.47 -3.01 21.51
CA ARG A 51 10.39 -2.07 21.81
C ARG A 51 9.96 -2.21 23.26
N ARG A 52 9.86 -3.41 23.84
CA ARG A 52 9.58 -3.63 25.27
C ARG A 52 10.68 -3.06 26.17
N LYS A 53 11.96 -3.30 25.84
CA LYS A 53 13.11 -2.81 26.63
C LYS A 53 13.30 -1.29 26.53
N ASN A 54 12.99 -0.70 25.38
CA ASN A 54 13.06 0.75 25.14
C ASN A 54 11.69 1.44 25.18
N ALA A 55 10.66 0.73 25.64
CA ALA A 55 9.27 1.20 25.66
C ALA A 55 9.16 2.51 26.41
N TYR A 56 9.92 2.63 27.50
CA TYR A 56 9.91 3.80 28.36
C TYR A 56 10.16 5.11 27.60
N ARG A 57 11.00 5.13 26.54
CA ARG A 57 11.22 6.35 25.75
C ARG A 57 10.03 6.70 24.86
N VAL A 58 9.40 5.68 24.29
CA VAL A 58 8.20 5.85 23.45
C VAL A 58 7.03 6.30 24.33
N GLU A 59 6.81 5.61 25.42
CA GLU A 59 5.79 5.91 26.43
C GLU A 59 5.96 7.33 26.97
N LEU A 60 7.18 7.69 27.37
CA LEU A 60 7.47 9.02 27.89
C LEU A 60 7.18 10.09 26.84
N LYS A 61 7.56 9.86 25.58
CA LYS A 61 7.28 10.79 24.48
C LYS A 61 5.77 10.94 24.25
N GLU A 62 5.00 9.87 24.32
CA GLU A 62 3.54 9.89 24.16
C GLU A 62 2.87 10.65 25.30
N ARG A 63 3.23 10.37 26.55
CA ARG A 63 2.71 11.08 27.73
C ARG A 63 3.07 12.56 27.69
N LEU A 64 4.32 12.92 27.37
CA LEU A 64 4.74 14.31 27.24
C LEU A 64 4.00 15.04 26.12
N ASN A 65 3.79 14.40 24.96
CA ASN A 65 3.00 15.00 23.87
C ASN A 65 1.54 15.22 24.26
N PHE A 66 0.95 14.29 25.00
CA PHE A 66 -0.40 14.43 25.54
C PHE A 66 -0.49 15.58 26.56
N LEU A 67 0.49 15.71 27.44
CA LEU A 67 0.58 16.83 28.36
C LEU A 67 0.74 18.18 27.63
N LEU A 68 1.55 18.23 26.58
CA LEU A 68 1.72 19.44 25.76
C LEU A 68 0.42 19.91 25.10
N THR A 69 -0.51 19.01 24.79
CA THR A 69 -1.82 19.37 24.22
C THR A 69 -2.86 19.72 25.28
N HIS A 70 -2.70 19.24 26.50
CA HIS A 70 -3.67 19.37 27.58
C HIS A 70 -3.10 20.02 28.84
N SER A 71 -2.15 20.95 28.70
CA SER A 71 -1.71 21.82 29.80
C SER A 71 -1.91 23.28 29.40
N THR A 72 -2.13 24.16 30.37
CA THR A 72 -2.28 25.62 30.16
C THR A 72 -1.14 26.46 30.74
N SER A 73 -0.44 25.94 31.75
CA SER A 73 0.75 26.55 32.34
C SER A 73 1.82 25.51 32.67
N TRP A 74 3.01 25.97 33.07
CA TRP A 74 4.08 25.10 33.56
C TRP A 74 3.68 24.35 34.83
N ASP A 75 3.03 25.03 35.78
CA ASP A 75 2.58 24.39 37.02
C ASP A 75 1.50 23.33 36.74
N ASP A 76 0.56 23.63 35.84
CA ASP A 76 -0.48 22.68 35.41
C ASP A 76 0.16 21.46 34.73
N PHE A 77 1.18 21.66 33.90
CA PHE A 77 1.96 20.58 33.29
C PHE A 77 2.63 19.69 34.35
N LEU A 78 3.24 20.26 35.40
CA LEU A 78 3.88 19.49 36.47
C LEU A 78 2.87 18.68 37.29
N VAL A 79 1.72 19.27 37.64
CA VAL A 79 0.65 18.56 38.35
C VAL A 79 0.16 17.37 37.53
N LYS A 80 -0.10 17.59 36.24
CA LYS A 80 -0.57 16.56 35.31
C LYS A 80 0.48 15.49 35.01
N ALA A 81 1.77 15.87 34.94
CA ALA A 81 2.87 14.93 34.77
C ALA A 81 2.94 13.92 35.91
N ARG A 82 2.78 14.37 37.17
CA ARG A 82 2.74 13.48 38.34
C ARG A 82 1.57 12.51 38.26
N LEU A 83 0.39 12.97 37.82
CA LEU A 83 -0.79 12.12 37.64
C LEU A 83 -0.62 11.08 36.52
N LEU A 84 0.27 11.33 35.56
CA LEU A 84 0.69 10.37 34.53
C LEU A 84 1.96 9.58 34.90
N ASN A 85 2.34 9.53 36.18
CA ASN A 85 3.52 8.82 36.68
C ASN A 85 4.84 9.26 36.03
N ILE A 86 4.95 10.55 35.67
CA ILE A 86 6.18 11.15 35.17
C ILE A 86 6.79 12.02 36.28
N ASP A 87 8.01 11.69 36.64
CA ASP A 87 8.89 12.54 37.44
C ASP A 87 9.66 13.49 36.53
N VAL A 88 9.61 14.79 36.84
CA VAL A 88 10.15 15.89 36.04
C VAL A 88 11.13 16.66 36.92
N ASP A 89 12.41 16.56 36.61
CA ASP A 89 13.49 17.28 37.31
C ASP A 89 14.12 18.33 36.37
N PRO A 90 13.79 19.62 36.53
CA PRO A 90 14.31 20.70 35.68
C PRO A 90 15.70 21.20 36.11
N ASN A 91 16.27 20.67 37.19
CA ASN A 91 17.47 21.23 37.81
C ASN A 91 18.77 20.61 37.29
N HIS A 92 18.70 19.77 36.26
CA HIS A 92 19.88 19.14 35.70
C HIS A 92 20.62 20.07 34.73
N ASN A 93 21.95 20.11 34.83
CA ASN A 93 22.81 20.85 33.91
C ASN A 93 23.65 19.89 33.08
N SER A 94 23.71 20.14 31.78
CA SER A 94 24.52 19.44 30.80
C SER A 94 25.61 20.39 30.29
N GLU A 95 26.85 19.93 30.21
CA GLU A 95 27.98 20.73 29.71
C GLU A 95 27.73 21.31 28.31
N GLU A 96 27.14 20.51 27.42
CA GLU A 96 26.87 20.88 26.02
C GLU A 96 25.57 21.69 25.83
N TYR A 97 24.57 21.50 26.69
CA TYR A 97 23.19 21.97 26.45
C TYR A 97 22.64 22.90 27.53
N GLY A 98 23.44 23.24 28.55
CA GLY A 98 23.03 24.06 29.69
C GLY A 98 21.97 23.37 30.54
N LYS A 99 20.95 24.12 30.96
CA LYS A 99 19.82 23.59 31.74
C LYS A 99 19.01 22.59 30.90
N VAL A 100 18.81 21.40 31.44
CA VAL A 100 18.13 20.27 30.81
C VAL A 100 17.13 19.67 31.78
N ILE A 101 16.00 19.20 31.25
CA ILE A 101 14.99 18.52 32.06
C ILE A 101 15.24 17.01 32.00
N ASN A 102 15.31 16.39 33.17
CA ASN A 102 15.32 14.95 33.34
C ASN A 102 13.89 14.44 33.52
N TYR A 103 13.56 13.40 32.76
CA TYR A 103 12.28 12.75 32.80
C TYR A 103 12.41 11.28 33.18
N LYS A 104 11.60 10.83 34.14
CA LYS A 104 11.57 9.44 34.58
C LYS A 104 10.14 8.94 34.73
N LEU A 105 9.86 7.77 34.17
CA LEU A 105 8.60 7.06 34.41
C LEU A 105 8.69 6.30 35.74
N LEU A 106 7.70 6.50 36.60
CA LEU A 106 7.64 5.88 37.93
C LEU A 106 7.03 4.47 37.89
N ASP A 107 6.20 4.19 36.88
CA ASP A 107 5.46 2.94 36.69
C ASP A 107 6.22 1.90 35.84
N LEU A 108 7.24 2.32 35.09
CA LEU A 108 8.06 1.44 34.25
C LEU A 108 9.51 1.37 34.77
N PRO A 109 10.19 0.20 34.64
CA PRO A 109 11.56 0.06 35.10
C PRO A 109 12.52 0.87 34.22
N GLN A 110 12.91 2.06 34.68
CA GLN A 110 13.85 2.94 33.99
C GLN A 110 15.19 3.02 34.74
N LYS A 111 16.25 2.49 34.13
CA LYS A 111 17.61 2.50 34.72
C LYS A 111 18.25 3.89 34.80
N ARG A 112 17.97 4.78 33.84
CA ARG A 112 18.52 6.14 33.78
C ARG A 112 17.44 7.12 33.33
N PRO A 113 17.34 8.32 33.93
CA PRO A 113 16.42 9.35 33.47
C PRO A 113 16.72 9.73 32.01
N ALA A 114 15.68 10.05 31.26
CA ALA A 114 15.80 10.52 29.89
C ALA A 114 15.89 12.04 29.90
N ARG A 115 16.94 12.59 29.31
CA ARG A 115 17.10 14.04 29.17
C ARG A 115 16.26 14.55 28.01
N ASP A 116 15.69 15.74 28.12
CA ASP A 116 14.88 16.41 27.09
C ASP A 116 15.43 16.28 25.66
N TYR A 117 16.72 16.55 25.44
CA TYR A 117 17.39 16.48 24.13
C TYR A 117 17.57 15.04 23.61
N THR A 118 17.60 14.05 24.51
CA THR A 118 17.71 12.63 24.11
C THR A 118 16.38 12.05 23.65
N ILE A 119 15.25 12.63 24.11
CA ILE A 119 13.89 12.21 23.73
C ILE A 119 13.58 12.68 22.29
N ASN A 120 14.02 13.89 21.93
CA ASN A 120 13.95 14.38 20.55
C ASN A 120 15.25 15.06 20.13
N LYS A 121 16.09 14.31 19.41
CA LYS A 121 17.41 14.77 18.95
C LYS A 121 17.35 15.90 17.91
N LYS A 122 16.24 16.06 17.18
CA LYS A 122 16.13 17.08 16.11
C LYS A 122 15.68 18.44 16.64
N GLN A 123 14.83 18.45 17.67
CA GLN A 123 14.23 19.65 18.24
C GLN A 123 14.02 19.43 19.74
N ARG A 124 14.53 20.34 20.59
CA ARG A 124 14.38 20.29 22.06
C ARG A 124 12.98 20.72 22.52
N ILE A 125 11.94 20.08 22.00
CA ILE A 125 10.53 20.44 22.28
C ILE A 125 10.20 20.33 23.78
N TYR A 126 10.86 19.42 24.49
CA TYR A 126 10.61 19.14 25.92
C TYR A 126 11.50 19.96 26.86
N ASN A 127 12.06 21.07 26.39
CA ASN A 127 12.70 22.08 27.25
C ASN A 127 11.63 22.97 27.91
N GLU A 128 11.91 23.51 29.08
CA GLU A 128 11.03 24.37 29.88
C GLU A 128 10.44 25.51 29.04
N GLU A 129 11.30 26.28 28.37
CA GLU A 129 10.91 27.42 27.52
C GLU A 129 9.95 27.02 26.39
N ASN A 130 10.26 25.93 25.68
CA ASN A 130 9.46 25.44 24.56
C ASN A 130 8.13 24.85 25.03
N ILE A 131 8.11 24.22 26.21
CA ILE A 131 6.87 23.74 26.83
C ILE A 131 5.98 24.94 27.16
N ILE A 132 6.52 25.96 27.83
CA ILE A 132 5.78 27.19 28.18
C ILE A 132 5.21 27.86 26.92
N GLU A 133 6.02 28.02 25.86
CA GLU A 133 5.58 28.62 24.61
C GLU A 133 4.48 27.79 23.92
N ARG A 134 4.58 26.45 23.96
CA ARG A 134 3.59 25.56 23.34
C ARG A 134 2.28 25.51 24.13
N VAL A 135 2.38 25.51 25.45
CA VAL A 135 1.27 25.37 26.40
C VAL A 135 0.45 26.67 26.50
N SER A 136 1.09 27.84 26.42
CA SER A 136 0.40 29.13 26.40
C SER A 136 -0.53 29.32 25.18
N LYS A 137 -0.29 28.57 24.10
CA LYS A 137 -1.14 28.58 22.89
C LYS A 137 -2.39 27.70 23.01
N ASN A 138 -2.52 26.90 24.07
CA ASN A 138 -3.67 26.03 24.26
C ASN A 138 -4.88 26.84 24.79
N LYS A 139 -6.07 26.59 24.23
CA LYS A 139 -7.31 27.17 24.74
C LYS A 139 -7.74 26.41 26.00
N PRO A 140 -8.07 27.08 27.12
CA PRO A 140 -8.40 26.42 28.38
C PRO A 140 -9.63 25.50 28.27
N GLU A 141 -10.59 25.85 27.41
CA GLU A 141 -11.81 25.06 27.15
C GLU A 141 -11.55 23.70 26.48
N ALA A 142 -10.41 23.55 25.77
CA ALA A 142 -10.05 22.33 25.05
C ALA A 142 -9.12 21.41 25.87
N VAL A 143 -8.76 21.82 27.09
CA VAL A 143 -7.81 21.12 27.95
C VAL A 143 -8.55 20.26 28.97
N PHE A 144 -8.07 19.04 29.20
CA PHE A 144 -8.65 18.17 30.21
C PHE A 144 -8.30 18.63 31.63
N ASN A 145 -9.22 18.37 32.56
CA ASN A 145 -9.00 18.57 33.98
C ASN A 145 -7.91 17.60 34.49
N ALA A 146 -7.13 18.02 35.49
CA ALA A 146 -6.08 17.22 36.09
C ALA A 146 -6.60 15.85 36.57
N MET A 147 -7.77 15.81 37.22
CA MET A 147 -8.33 14.57 37.78
C MET A 147 -8.70 13.52 36.73
N ASP A 148 -9.05 13.94 35.51
CA ASP A 148 -9.46 13.04 34.43
C ASP A 148 -8.32 12.68 33.48
N ILE A 149 -7.14 13.30 33.65
CA ILE A 149 -6.07 13.21 32.65
C ILE A 149 -5.52 11.79 32.49
N ALA A 150 -5.41 11.05 33.60
CA ALA A 150 -4.96 9.67 33.58
C ALA A 150 -5.96 8.76 32.83
N LYS A 151 -7.26 8.92 33.09
CA LYS A 151 -8.31 8.18 32.39
C LYS A 151 -8.33 8.52 30.90
N LYS A 152 -8.30 9.81 30.55
CA LYS A 152 -8.29 10.29 29.17
C LYS A 152 -7.05 9.85 28.39
N TYR A 153 -5.89 9.78 29.05
CA TYR A 153 -4.68 9.24 28.44
C TYR A 153 -4.85 7.75 28.11
N VAL A 154 -5.39 6.96 29.04
CA VAL A 154 -5.67 5.53 28.80
C VAL A 154 -6.69 5.35 27.69
N GLU A 155 -7.78 6.13 27.65
CA GLU A 155 -8.76 6.12 26.56
C GLU A 155 -8.12 6.45 25.21
N GLN A 156 -7.33 7.52 25.12
CA GLN A 156 -6.65 7.92 23.89
C GLN A 156 -5.61 6.89 23.44
N LYS A 157 -4.92 6.27 24.39
CA LYS A 157 -3.96 5.20 24.12
C LYS A 157 -4.68 3.96 23.63
N ALA A 158 -5.78 3.56 24.28
CA ALA A 158 -6.62 2.46 23.85
C ALA A 158 -7.20 2.71 22.45
N GLU A 159 -7.62 3.93 22.10
CA GLU A 159 -8.08 4.27 20.74
C GLU A 159 -6.95 4.17 19.68
N LYS A 160 -5.71 4.48 20.08
CA LYS A 160 -4.54 4.30 19.20
C LYS A 160 -4.14 2.83 19.05
N GLU A 161 -4.23 2.05 20.13
CA GLU A 161 -3.86 0.64 20.20
C GLU A 161 -4.98 -0.31 19.74
N SER A 162 -6.25 0.12 19.73
CA SER A 162 -7.42 -0.67 19.31
C SER A 162 -7.48 -0.94 17.81
N LEU A 163 -6.54 -0.36 17.05
CA LEU A 163 -6.39 -0.69 15.64
C LEU A 163 -5.70 -2.05 15.56
N PRO A 164 -6.38 -3.08 15.06
CA PRO A 164 -5.87 -4.45 15.11
C PRO A 164 -4.53 -4.51 14.38
N ASP A 165 -3.53 -5.11 15.05
CA ASP A 165 -2.31 -5.55 14.39
C ASP A 165 -2.70 -6.60 13.37
N LEU A 166 -2.60 -6.25 12.09
CA LEU A 166 -2.90 -7.17 11.01
C LEU A 166 -1.71 -8.07 10.81
N THR A 167 -2.01 -9.35 10.69
CA THR A 167 -1.00 -10.38 10.51
C THR A 167 -1.28 -11.09 9.19
N PHE A 168 -0.30 -11.08 8.29
CA PHE A 168 -0.42 -11.66 6.95
C PHE A 168 0.72 -12.63 6.71
N VAL A 169 0.41 -13.77 6.07
CA VAL A 169 1.45 -14.67 5.57
C VAL A 169 1.77 -14.28 4.13
N ILE A 170 3.02 -13.91 3.89
CA ILE A 170 3.58 -13.59 2.59
C ILE A 170 4.30 -14.83 2.07
N GLU A 171 3.81 -15.33 0.96
CA GLU A 171 4.35 -16.50 0.30
C GLU A 171 5.61 -16.15 -0.52
N PRO A 172 6.57 -17.07 -0.71
CA PRO A 172 7.84 -16.75 -1.38
C PRO A 172 7.66 -16.21 -2.80
N TRP A 173 6.64 -16.68 -3.52
CA TRP A 173 6.33 -16.21 -4.88
C TRP A 173 5.81 -14.76 -4.94
N GLN A 174 5.30 -14.22 -3.83
CA GLN A 174 4.89 -12.80 -3.74
C GLN A 174 6.11 -11.87 -3.58
N ILE A 175 7.27 -12.44 -3.27
CA ILE A 175 8.50 -11.70 -2.98
C ILE A 175 9.30 -11.59 -4.27
N GLN A 176 9.34 -10.38 -4.82
CA GLN A 176 10.18 -10.08 -5.97
C GLN A 176 11.66 -10.10 -5.59
N ARG A 177 11.98 -9.60 -4.39
CA ARG A 177 13.35 -9.61 -3.88
C ARG A 177 13.41 -9.63 -2.36
N ASP A 178 14.28 -10.47 -1.84
CA ASP A 178 14.61 -10.53 -0.42
C ASP A 178 15.92 -9.76 -0.18
N THR A 179 15.91 -8.79 0.74
CA THR A 179 17.11 -8.04 1.14
C THR A 179 17.32 -8.07 2.65
N MET A 180 18.53 -7.70 3.08
CA MET A 180 18.88 -7.62 4.50
C MET A 180 17.97 -6.66 5.30
N THR A 181 17.33 -5.68 4.65
CA THR A 181 16.54 -4.65 5.31
C THR A 181 15.02 -4.80 5.13
N GLY A 182 14.57 -5.81 4.39
CA GLY A 182 13.15 -6.06 4.14
C GLY A 182 12.91 -6.99 2.97
N ILE A 183 11.65 -7.19 2.61
CA ILE A 183 11.26 -7.89 1.37
C ILE A 183 10.53 -6.91 0.46
N TYR A 184 10.69 -7.12 -0.84
CA TYR A 184 10.03 -6.35 -1.88
C TYR A 184 8.88 -7.19 -2.43
N VAL A 185 7.65 -6.71 -2.24
CA VAL A 185 6.42 -7.37 -2.66
C VAL A 185 5.80 -6.55 -3.77
N GLU A 186 5.49 -7.22 -4.88
CA GLU A 186 4.74 -6.61 -5.98
C GLU A 186 3.29 -6.44 -5.55
N ILE A 187 2.75 -5.23 -5.70
CA ILE A 187 1.35 -4.92 -5.41
C ILE A 187 0.73 -4.14 -6.57
N ALA A 188 -0.56 -4.35 -6.79
CA ALA A 188 -1.37 -3.52 -7.67
C ALA A 188 -2.04 -2.42 -6.84
N TYR A 189 -1.79 -1.16 -7.18
CA TYR A 189 -2.36 0.00 -6.52
C TYR A 189 -3.34 0.73 -7.46
N GLY A 190 -4.64 0.52 -7.28
CA GLY A 190 -5.68 1.10 -8.15
C GLY A 190 -5.95 0.27 -9.41
N ARG A 191 -6.53 0.88 -10.46
CA ARG A 191 -7.04 0.16 -11.64
C ARG A 191 -5.93 -0.27 -12.62
N TYR A 192 -4.81 0.46 -12.67
CA TYR A 192 -3.74 0.25 -13.66
C TYR A 192 -2.31 0.35 -13.11
N GLU A 193 -2.11 0.73 -11.85
CA GLU A 193 -0.74 0.90 -11.35
C GLU A 193 -0.26 -0.40 -10.72
N THR A 194 0.81 -0.98 -11.26
CA THR A 194 1.57 -2.04 -10.62
C THR A 194 2.89 -1.50 -10.12
N GLY A 195 3.38 -2.06 -9.02
CA GLY A 195 4.64 -1.62 -8.48
C GLY A 195 5.03 -2.38 -7.23
N VAL A 196 6.10 -1.93 -6.60
CA VAL A 196 6.79 -2.70 -5.56
C VAL A 196 6.78 -1.95 -4.24
N VAL A 197 6.27 -2.60 -3.20
CA VAL A 197 6.34 -2.13 -1.81
C VAL A 197 7.46 -2.85 -1.09
N LYS A 198 8.23 -2.10 -0.32
CA LYS A 198 9.19 -2.68 0.63
C LYS A 198 8.50 -2.84 1.97
N VAL A 199 8.42 -4.08 2.45
CA VAL A 199 8.05 -4.39 3.83
C VAL A 199 9.35 -4.53 4.63
N PRO A 200 9.60 -3.67 5.63
CA PRO A 200 10.83 -3.72 6.43
C PRO A 200 10.99 -5.00 7.24
N ASP A 201 12.25 -5.38 7.51
CA ASP A 201 12.62 -6.57 8.29
C ASP A 201 12.04 -6.59 9.72
N TYR A 202 11.92 -5.44 10.38
CA TYR A 202 11.32 -5.34 11.72
C TYR A 202 9.80 -5.58 11.76
N MET A 203 9.14 -5.61 10.59
CA MET A 203 7.73 -5.97 10.45
C MET A 203 7.56 -7.45 10.05
N LEU A 204 8.65 -8.19 9.86
CA LEU A 204 8.62 -9.54 9.29
C LEU A 204 9.19 -10.57 10.25
N GLU A 205 8.54 -11.73 10.33
CA GLU A 205 9.08 -12.93 10.96
C GLU A 205 9.26 -14.01 9.89
N LYS A 206 10.46 -14.59 9.80
CA LYS A 206 10.75 -15.64 8.81
C LYS A 206 10.33 -16.99 9.37
N MET A 207 9.49 -17.72 8.63
CA MET A 207 9.10 -19.09 8.95
C MET A 207 10.13 -20.10 8.43
N GLU A 208 10.12 -21.32 8.99
CA GLU A 208 11.04 -22.40 8.61
C GLU A 208 10.89 -22.80 7.12
N ASP A 209 9.68 -22.68 6.56
CA ASP A 209 9.35 -23.00 5.17
C ASP A 209 9.78 -21.92 4.15
N GLY A 210 10.43 -20.84 4.59
CA GLY A 210 10.81 -19.71 3.73
C GLY A 210 9.71 -18.65 3.50
N ARG A 211 8.53 -18.85 4.09
CA ARG A 211 7.44 -17.85 4.17
C ARG A 211 7.77 -16.73 5.16
N TYR A 212 7.11 -15.58 5.01
CA TYR A 212 7.22 -14.48 5.97
C TYR A 212 5.87 -14.15 6.60
N GLU A 213 5.85 -13.95 7.91
CA GLU A 213 4.72 -13.37 8.63
C GLU A 213 4.94 -11.86 8.74
N ALA A 214 4.06 -11.07 8.13
CA ALA A 214 4.09 -9.62 8.16
C ALA A 214 3.11 -9.08 9.21
N HIS A 215 3.61 -8.21 10.09
CA HIS A 215 2.86 -7.56 11.15
C HIS A 215 2.89 -6.05 10.94
N PHE A 216 1.74 -5.46 10.61
CA PHE A 216 1.59 -4.02 10.44
C PHE A 216 0.16 -3.54 10.65
N ASN A 217 -0.01 -2.23 10.83
CA ASN A 217 -1.29 -1.59 11.10
C ASN A 217 -1.89 -0.95 9.83
N TYR A 218 -3.22 -0.80 9.77
CA TYR A 218 -3.92 -0.02 8.74
C TYR A 218 -3.35 1.41 8.53
N LYS A 219 -2.83 2.05 9.58
CA LYS A 219 -2.24 3.40 9.51
C LYS A 219 -0.78 3.44 9.10
N ASP A 220 -0.08 2.31 9.05
CA ASP A 220 1.33 2.29 8.69
C ASP A 220 1.53 2.81 7.26
N ILE A 221 2.71 3.36 6.99
CA ILE A 221 2.98 4.01 5.71
C ILE A 221 4.13 3.28 5.04
N PHE A 222 3.84 2.79 3.84
CA PHE A 222 4.77 2.06 3.00
C PHE A 222 5.14 2.90 1.78
N TYR A 223 6.37 2.77 1.31
CA TYR A 223 6.79 3.46 0.08
C TYR A 223 6.57 2.54 -1.12
N PHE A 224 5.65 2.94 -2.00
CA PHE A 224 5.32 2.27 -3.26
C PHE A 224 6.15 2.84 -4.41
N TRP A 225 6.74 1.94 -5.18
CA TRP A 225 7.50 2.26 -6.39
C TRP A 225 6.71 1.77 -7.60
N SER A 226 6.33 2.67 -8.51
CA SER A 226 5.64 2.28 -9.75
C SER A 226 6.65 1.75 -10.77
N ASP A 227 6.27 0.68 -11.47
CA ASP A 227 7.03 0.17 -12.60
C ASP A 227 6.79 0.99 -13.88
N GLU A 228 5.71 1.79 -13.91
CA GLU A 228 5.35 2.61 -15.05
C GLU A 228 6.17 3.91 -15.14
N LYS A 229 6.73 4.16 -16.32
CA LYS A 229 7.47 5.40 -16.62
C LYS A 229 6.54 6.61 -16.53
N GLY A 230 6.89 7.58 -15.69
CA GLY A 230 6.12 8.81 -15.49
C GLY A 230 5.13 8.76 -14.32
N GLN A 231 4.80 7.57 -13.82
CA GLN A 231 4.07 7.45 -12.55
C GLN A 231 5.00 7.74 -11.38
N LYS A 232 4.50 8.49 -10.39
CA LYS A 232 5.29 8.95 -9.25
C LYS A 232 5.24 7.94 -8.11
N ASN A 233 6.41 7.61 -7.58
CA ASN A 233 6.56 6.91 -6.31
C ASN A 233 5.80 7.66 -5.21
N LYS A 234 5.07 6.92 -4.39
CA LYS A 234 4.18 7.49 -3.38
C LYS A 234 4.17 6.69 -2.10
N PHE A 235 3.66 7.33 -1.06
CA PHE A 235 3.40 6.70 0.21
C PHE A 235 1.99 6.10 0.20
N VAL A 236 1.90 4.81 0.51
CA VAL A 236 0.67 4.01 0.56
C VAL A 236 0.40 3.62 2.01
N LYS A 237 -0.88 3.65 2.41
CA LYS A 237 -1.28 3.25 3.76
C LYS A 237 -1.35 1.73 3.90
N GLY A 238 -1.11 1.23 5.10
CA GLY A 238 -1.20 -0.19 5.46
C GLY A 238 -2.57 -0.75 5.16
N ALA A 239 -3.65 0.05 5.21
CA ALA A 239 -4.98 -0.37 4.79
C ALA A 239 -5.04 -0.86 3.32
N SER A 240 -4.34 -0.17 2.42
CA SER A 240 -4.30 -0.58 1.02
C SER A 240 -3.44 -1.84 0.83
N LEU A 241 -2.35 -1.97 1.59
CA LEU A 241 -1.51 -3.17 1.58
C LEU A 241 -2.22 -4.37 2.19
N ALA A 242 -2.97 -4.16 3.28
CA ALA A 242 -3.79 -5.16 3.94
C ALA A 242 -4.86 -5.72 3.02
N ASN A 243 -5.60 -4.87 2.30
CA ASN A 243 -6.59 -5.32 1.31
C ASN A 243 -5.98 -6.16 0.17
N TYR A 244 -4.69 -5.95 -0.12
CA TYR A 244 -3.96 -6.72 -1.12
C TYR A 244 -3.48 -8.06 -0.54
N LEU A 245 -2.97 -8.08 0.70
CA LEU A 245 -2.47 -9.28 1.35
C LEU A 245 -3.58 -10.18 1.94
N SER A 246 -4.72 -9.61 2.36
CA SER A 246 -5.82 -10.34 3.02
C SER A 246 -6.68 -11.15 2.04
N GLY A 247 -6.58 -10.88 0.73
CA GLY A 247 -7.45 -11.49 -0.25
C GLY A 247 -8.95 -11.14 -0.10
N GLU A 248 -9.33 -10.28 0.86
CA GLU A 248 -10.74 -9.85 1.08
C GLU A 248 -11.31 -9.02 -0.08
N SER A 249 -10.48 -8.70 -1.08
CA SER A 249 -10.94 -8.25 -2.39
C SER A 249 -11.51 -9.39 -3.26
N GLY A 250 -11.57 -10.63 -2.79
CA GLY A 250 -11.89 -11.80 -3.62
C GLY A 250 -10.84 -12.02 -4.72
N LEU A 251 -9.65 -11.45 -4.51
CA LEU A 251 -8.53 -11.47 -5.42
C LEU A 251 -7.32 -12.01 -4.67
N PHE A 252 -7.18 -13.34 -4.71
CA PHE A 252 -5.90 -13.93 -5.10
C PHE A 252 -5.28 -13.10 -6.25
N PRO A 253 -4.00 -13.26 -6.62
CA PRO A 253 -3.61 -12.94 -7.99
C PRO A 253 -4.25 -13.97 -8.95
N LYS A 254 -5.57 -13.96 -9.04
CA LYS A 254 -6.17 -13.79 -10.34
C LYS A 254 -5.68 -12.43 -10.78
N ARG A 255 -4.72 -12.40 -11.70
CA ARG A 255 -4.73 -11.31 -12.68
C ARG A 255 -6.18 -11.19 -13.14
N LYS A 256 -6.92 -10.21 -12.65
CA LYS A 256 -8.04 -9.67 -13.42
C LYS A 256 -7.35 -9.08 -14.63
N ASN A 257 -7.10 -9.94 -15.63
CA ASN A 257 -6.64 -9.49 -16.92
C ASN A 257 -7.65 -8.40 -17.31
N SER A 258 -7.18 -7.17 -17.47
CA SER A 258 -8.03 -6.04 -17.87
C SER A 258 -8.85 -6.43 -19.09
N ALA A 259 -8.28 -7.25 -19.99
CA ALA A 259 -8.98 -7.83 -21.11
C ALA A 259 -10.19 -8.70 -20.73
N ILE A 260 -10.15 -9.50 -19.65
CA ILE A 260 -11.33 -10.27 -19.20
C ILE A 260 -12.44 -9.35 -18.72
N GLN A 261 -12.08 -8.26 -18.03
CA GLN A 261 -13.04 -7.26 -17.57
C GLN A 261 -13.62 -6.48 -18.76
N ASN A 262 -12.79 -6.08 -19.72
CA ASN A 262 -13.20 -5.43 -20.96
C ASN A 262 -14.14 -6.34 -21.75
N VAL A 263 -13.83 -7.64 -21.89
CA VAL A 263 -14.73 -8.61 -22.52
C VAL A 263 -16.07 -8.69 -21.80
N ARG A 264 -16.11 -8.69 -20.46
CA ARG A 264 -17.38 -8.69 -19.70
C ARG A 264 -18.18 -7.40 -19.93
N GLU A 265 -17.51 -6.25 -19.92
CA GLU A 265 -18.14 -4.95 -20.18
C GLU A 265 -18.73 -4.91 -21.60
N MET A 266 -18.01 -5.43 -22.59
CA MET A 266 -18.48 -5.58 -23.96
C MET A 266 -19.68 -6.54 -24.08
N VAL A 267 -19.67 -7.68 -23.38
CA VAL A 267 -20.81 -8.61 -23.29
C VAL A 267 -22.04 -7.93 -22.68
N THR A 268 -21.86 -7.15 -21.61
CA THR A 268 -22.96 -6.42 -20.98
C THR A 268 -23.53 -5.34 -21.89
N ALA A 269 -22.68 -4.61 -22.62
CA ALA A 269 -23.11 -3.63 -23.61
C ALA A 269 -23.95 -4.29 -24.71
N LEU A 270 -23.49 -5.42 -25.25
CA LEU A 270 -24.23 -6.19 -26.26
C LEU A 270 -25.59 -6.69 -25.74
N ASN A 271 -25.65 -7.18 -24.49
CA ASN A 271 -26.92 -7.62 -23.89
C ASN A 271 -27.92 -6.47 -23.77
N ILE A 272 -27.45 -5.27 -23.38
CA ILE A 272 -28.30 -4.05 -23.30
C ILE A 272 -28.82 -3.63 -24.67
N LEU A 273 -28.00 -3.77 -25.73
CA LEU A 273 -28.43 -3.46 -27.10
C LEU A 273 -29.43 -4.48 -27.63
N SER A 274 -29.23 -5.76 -27.31
CA SER A 274 -30.17 -6.82 -27.68
C SER A 274 -31.56 -6.66 -27.08
N THR A 275 -31.65 -6.09 -25.87
CA THR A 275 -32.93 -5.78 -25.24
C THR A 275 -33.61 -4.55 -25.84
N ARG A 276 -32.87 -3.70 -26.56
CA ARG A 276 -33.36 -2.42 -27.13
C ARG A 276 -33.62 -2.47 -28.65
N GLN A 277 -33.43 -3.62 -29.30
CA GLN A 277 -33.68 -3.85 -30.75
C GLN A 277 -33.02 -2.80 -31.67
N VAL A 278 -31.70 -2.65 -31.60
CA VAL A 278 -30.96 -1.67 -32.42
C VAL A 278 -30.44 -2.33 -33.71
N SER A 279 -30.67 -1.71 -34.88
CA SER A 279 -30.27 -2.25 -36.19
C SER A 279 -28.75 -2.32 -36.41
N SER A 280 -28.31 -3.30 -37.22
CA SER A 280 -26.89 -3.63 -37.52
C SER A 280 -26.07 -2.43 -38.00
N ASP A 281 -26.65 -1.58 -38.83
CA ASP A 281 -25.94 -0.47 -39.48
C ASP A 281 -25.59 0.66 -38.49
N GLN A 282 -26.24 0.69 -37.33
CA GLN A 282 -25.95 1.66 -36.25
C GLN A 282 -25.07 1.07 -35.14
N LEU A 283 -24.68 -0.21 -35.23
CA LEU A 283 -23.91 -0.92 -34.21
C LEU A 283 -22.57 -0.22 -33.87
N PRO A 284 -21.75 0.22 -34.85
CA PRO A 284 -20.51 0.95 -34.57
C PRO A 284 -20.77 2.32 -33.92
N HIS A 285 -21.87 2.96 -34.28
CA HIS A 285 -22.26 4.28 -33.76
C HIS A 285 -22.82 4.21 -32.33
N VAL A 286 -23.46 3.09 -31.96
CA VAL A 286 -24.13 2.92 -30.66
C VAL A 286 -23.20 2.30 -29.61
N LEU A 287 -22.33 1.35 -30.00
CA LEU A 287 -21.29 0.82 -29.12
C LEU A 287 -20.15 1.82 -28.85
N GLY A 288 -20.02 2.83 -29.71
CA GLY A 288 -19.08 3.93 -29.55
C GLY A 288 -17.62 3.51 -29.70
N LYS A 289 -16.72 4.50 -29.57
CA LYS A 289 -15.26 4.29 -29.67
C LYS A 289 -14.72 3.36 -28.58
N ASP A 290 -15.29 3.46 -27.37
CA ASP A 290 -14.86 2.71 -26.20
C ASP A 290 -14.94 1.18 -26.38
N PHE A 291 -15.91 0.67 -27.15
CA PHE A 291 -16.02 -0.77 -27.45
C PHE A 291 -14.87 -1.26 -28.35
N TYR A 292 -14.52 -0.47 -29.37
CA TYR A 292 -13.42 -0.81 -30.28
C TYR A 292 -12.06 -0.71 -29.58
N ASP A 293 -11.85 0.35 -28.81
CA ASP A 293 -10.65 0.52 -27.98
C ASP A 293 -10.51 -0.68 -27.01
N ASN A 294 -11.61 -1.09 -26.35
CA ASN A 294 -11.62 -2.26 -25.48
C ASN A 294 -11.36 -3.58 -26.23
N TYR A 295 -11.88 -3.74 -27.45
CA TYR A 295 -11.63 -4.91 -28.29
C TYR A 295 -10.16 -5.00 -28.70
N GLU A 296 -9.56 -3.88 -29.12
CA GLU A 296 -8.15 -3.80 -29.50
C GLU A 296 -7.23 -4.15 -28.32
N ILE A 297 -7.51 -3.59 -27.14
CA ILE A 297 -6.81 -3.93 -25.89
C ILE A 297 -6.90 -5.44 -25.57
N VAL A 298 -8.06 -6.06 -25.84
CA VAL A 298 -8.23 -7.51 -25.64
C VAL A 298 -7.36 -8.31 -26.61
N GLN A 299 -7.22 -7.88 -27.86
CA GLN A 299 -6.36 -8.56 -28.84
C GLN A 299 -4.87 -8.40 -28.51
N GLU A 300 -4.44 -7.20 -28.12
CA GLU A 300 -3.06 -6.97 -27.66
C GLU A 300 -2.73 -7.82 -26.42
N ALA A 301 -3.68 -7.91 -25.48
CA ALA A 301 -3.52 -8.76 -24.30
C ALA A 301 -3.36 -10.24 -24.68
N ARG A 302 -4.02 -10.74 -25.73
CA ARG A 302 -3.83 -12.11 -26.24
C ARG A 302 -2.42 -12.28 -26.82
N ALA A 303 -2.00 -11.37 -27.69
CA ALA A 303 -0.68 -11.42 -28.32
C ALA A 303 0.45 -11.40 -27.29
N THR A 304 0.37 -10.52 -26.30
CA THR A 304 1.37 -10.45 -25.22
C THR A 304 1.38 -11.70 -24.34
N LEU A 305 0.24 -12.35 -24.14
CA LEU A 305 0.16 -13.60 -23.38
C LEU A 305 0.82 -14.76 -24.15
N ASP A 306 0.61 -14.80 -25.47
CA ASP A 306 1.24 -15.77 -26.36
C ASP A 306 2.76 -15.61 -26.40
N ASP A 307 3.26 -14.38 -26.49
CA ASP A 307 4.69 -14.09 -26.41
C ASP A 307 5.31 -14.51 -25.06
N LYS A 308 4.59 -14.27 -23.96
CA LYS A 308 5.02 -14.68 -22.62
C LYS A 308 5.06 -16.20 -22.47
N LEU A 309 4.06 -16.90 -23.00
CA LEU A 309 4.03 -18.36 -23.04
C LEU A 309 5.16 -18.93 -23.90
N PHE A 310 5.40 -18.34 -25.07
CA PHE A 310 6.50 -18.74 -25.94
C PHE A 310 7.85 -18.64 -25.22
N ARG A 311 8.15 -17.49 -24.62
CA ARG A 311 9.40 -17.27 -23.87
C ARG A 311 9.53 -18.19 -22.65
N ALA A 312 8.43 -18.46 -21.95
CA ALA A 312 8.44 -19.35 -20.77
C ALA A 312 8.65 -20.82 -21.19
N ASN A 313 8.03 -21.25 -22.29
CA ASN A 313 8.23 -22.58 -22.86
C ASN A 313 9.62 -22.78 -23.43
N GLU A 314 10.21 -21.76 -24.07
CA GLU A 314 11.62 -21.83 -24.51
C GLU A 314 12.55 -22.02 -23.31
N LYS A 315 12.35 -21.29 -22.21
CA LYS A 315 13.17 -21.45 -21.01
C LYS A 315 13.05 -22.85 -20.39
N LEU A 316 11.84 -23.42 -20.34
CA LEU A 316 11.62 -24.80 -19.90
C LEU A 316 12.28 -25.85 -20.80
N LYS A 317 12.41 -25.57 -22.11
CA LYS A 317 13.09 -26.47 -23.05
C LYS A 317 14.58 -26.63 -22.71
N TYR A 318 15.22 -25.58 -22.19
CA TYR A 318 16.63 -25.58 -21.81
C TYR A 318 16.86 -25.95 -20.34
N ASP A 319 15.86 -25.84 -19.47
CA ASP A 319 15.93 -26.24 -18.05
C ASP A 319 14.62 -26.94 -17.59
N PRO A 320 14.49 -28.26 -17.82
CA PRO A 320 13.23 -28.99 -17.61
C PRO A 320 12.90 -29.30 -16.14
N SER A 321 13.86 -29.16 -15.22
CA SER A 321 13.68 -29.53 -13.80
C SER A 321 13.30 -28.34 -12.92
N ASN A 322 13.16 -27.15 -13.51
CA ASN A 322 12.84 -25.93 -12.78
C ASN A 322 11.34 -25.87 -12.42
N LEU A 323 11.03 -26.27 -11.18
CA LEU A 323 9.68 -26.25 -10.61
C LEU A 323 9.00 -24.87 -10.73
N GLU A 324 9.74 -23.78 -10.56
CA GLU A 324 9.21 -22.41 -10.67
C GLU A 324 8.75 -22.07 -12.10
N GLN A 325 9.53 -22.49 -13.12
CA GLN A 325 9.17 -22.26 -14.52
C GLN A 325 7.99 -23.15 -14.96
N ILE A 326 7.88 -24.37 -14.42
CA ILE A 326 6.77 -25.29 -14.70
C ILE A 326 5.46 -24.71 -14.18
N GLU A 327 5.47 -24.19 -12.95
CA GLU A 327 4.29 -23.54 -12.35
C GLU A 327 3.94 -22.24 -13.06
N LYS A 328 4.94 -21.46 -13.49
CA LYS A 328 4.74 -20.25 -14.30
C LYS A 328 4.10 -20.54 -15.65
N VAL A 329 4.48 -21.63 -16.32
CA VAL A 329 3.83 -22.03 -17.58
C VAL A 329 2.42 -22.52 -17.34
N LYS A 330 2.17 -23.30 -16.27
CA LYS A 330 0.82 -23.73 -15.88
C LYS A 330 -0.11 -22.55 -15.61
N SER A 331 0.36 -21.51 -14.91
CA SER A 331 -0.44 -20.33 -14.62
C SER A 331 -0.75 -19.51 -15.88
N LEU A 332 0.24 -19.27 -16.74
CA LEU A 332 0.05 -18.60 -18.03
C LEU A 332 -0.91 -19.36 -18.95
N HIS A 333 -0.88 -20.70 -18.92
CA HIS A 333 -1.85 -21.54 -19.65
C HIS A 333 -3.27 -21.39 -19.09
N GLY A 334 -3.41 -21.32 -17.76
CA GLY A 334 -4.68 -21.04 -17.10
C GLY A 334 -5.28 -19.70 -17.51
N GLU A 335 -4.46 -18.65 -17.50
CA GLU A 335 -4.84 -17.29 -17.92
C GLU A 335 -5.29 -17.25 -19.39
N LYS A 336 -4.55 -17.93 -20.29
CA LYS A 336 -4.91 -18.02 -21.71
C LYS A 336 -6.27 -18.66 -21.91
N LYS A 337 -6.48 -19.80 -21.26
CA LYS A 337 -7.70 -20.59 -21.39
C LYS A 337 -8.93 -19.83 -20.89
N GLU A 338 -8.79 -19.06 -19.81
CA GLU A 338 -9.89 -18.24 -19.29
C GLU A 338 -10.22 -17.06 -20.21
N LEU A 339 -9.20 -16.36 -20.71
CA LEU A 339 -9.39 -15.26 -21.66
C LEU A 339 -10.05 -15.76 -22.96
N GLU A 340 -9.56 -16.87 -23.52
CA GLU A 340 -10.15 -17.46 -24.73
C GLU A 340 -11.60 -17.88 -24.53
N LYS A 341 -11.94 -18.42 -23.35
CA LYS A 341 -13.33 -18.79 -23.03
C LYS A 341 -14.25 -17.58 -23.04
N GLN A 342 -13.80 -16.45 -22.47
CA GLN A 342 -14.57 -15.22 -22.42
C GLN A 342 -14.69 -14.58 -23.81
N VAL A 343 -13.60 -14.56 -24.60
CA VAL A 343 -13.62 -14.04 -25.97
C VAL A 343 -14.55 -14.87 -26.86
N LYS A 344 -14.50 -16.21 -26.77
CA LYS A 344 -15.44 -17.08 -27.51
C LYS A 344 -16.90 -16.85 -27.13
N LEU A 345 -17.18 -16.52 -25.86
CA LEU A 345 -18.52 -16.17 -25.43
C LEU A 345 -18.99 -14.88 -26.11
N LEU A 346 -18.13 -13.86 -26.12
CA LEU A 346 -18.38 -12.59 -26.80
C LEU A 346 -18.57 -12.76 -28.32
N GLU A 347 -17.72 -13.54 -28.97
CA GLU A 347 -17.85 -13.85 -30.41
C GLU A 347 -19.15 -14.60 -30.71
N LYS A 348 -19.55 -15.54 -29.84
CA LYS A 348 -20.83 -16.24 -29.98
C LYS A 348 -22.00 -15.27 -29.84
N GLN A 349 -21.93 -14.34 -28.90
CA GLN A 349 -22.98 -13.35 -28.69
C GLN A 349 -23.11 -12.36 -29.84
N LEU A 350 -21.98 -11.92 -30.41
CA LEU A 350 -21.96 -11.14 -31.65
C LEU A 350 -22.68 -11.89 -32.78
N LYS A 351 -22.32 -13.16 -33.02
CA LYS A 351 -22.97 -13.99 -34.05
C LYS A 351 -24.46 -14.21 -33.82
N THR A 352 -24.90 -14.44 -32.57
CA THR A 352 -26.32 -14.59 -32.26
C THR A 352 -27.09 -13.29 -32.44
N TYR A 353 -26.45 -12.16 -32.19
CA TYR A 353 -27.05 -10.86 -32.40
C TYR A 353 -27.21 -10.57 -33.90
N ASP A 354 -26.16 -10.81 -34.69
CA ASP A 354 -26.19 -10.69 -36.14
C ASP A 354 -27.29 -11.57 -36.76
N ALA A 355 -27.45 -12.81 -36.28
CA ALA A 355 -28.49 -13.73 -36.73
C ALA A 355 -29.91 -13.33 -36.26
N ALA A 356 -30.07 -12.81 -35.03
CA ALA A 356 -31.36 -12.33 -34.55
C ALA A 356 -31.83 -11.08 -35.31
N LEU A 357 -30.88 -10.22 -35.68
CA LEU A 357 -31.14 -9.05 -36.49
C LEU A 357 -31.47 -9.41 -37.95
N SER A 358 -30.79 -10.40 -38.55
CA SER A 358 -31.13 -10.84 -39.92
C SER A 358 -32.57 -11.37 -40.00
N ILE A 359 -33.01 -12.11 -38.98
CA ILE A 359 -34.39 -12.61 -38.85
C ILE A 359 -35.39 -11.44 -38.67
N LEU A 360 -35.04 -10.41 -37.90
CA LEU A 360 -35.89 -9.21 -37.73
C LEU A 360 -35.98 -8.40 -39.02
N THR A 361 -34.90 -8.29 -39.80
CA THR A 361 -34.92 -7.62 -41.10
C THR A 361 -35.70 -8.41 -42.14
N GLU A 362 -35.58 -9.75 -42.17
CA GLU A 362 -36.38 -10.62 -43.05
C GLU A 362 -37.87 -10.56 -42.71
N LYS A 363 -38.20 -10.50 -41.41
CA LYS A 363 -39.59 -10.36 -40.94
C LYS A 363 -40.19 -8.97 -41.21
N ALA A 364 -39.40 -7.90 -41.07
CA ALA A 364 -39.84 -6.56 -41.46
C ALA A 364 -40.09 -6.47 -42.98
N VAL A 365 -39.30 -7.17 -43.79
CA VAL A 365 -39.51 -7.27 -45.24
C VAL A 365 -40.74 -8.13 -45.56
N SER A 366 -40.98 -9.25 -44.89
CA SER A 366 -42.19 -10.06 -45.10
C SER A 366 -43.48 -9.34 -44.69
N ASP A 367 -43.46 -8.66 -43.54
CA ASP A 367 -44.62 -7.92 -43.02
C ASP A 367 -44.92 -6.68 -43.89
N SER A 368 -43.91 -6.11 -44.57
CA SER A 368 -44.13 -5.04 -45.57
C SER A 368 -44.73 -5.53 -46.89
N VAL A 369 -44.47 -6.78 -47.28
CA VAL A 369 -45.00 -7.39 -48.51
C VAL A 369 -46.46 -7.83 -48.34
N ASP A 370 -46.88 -8.17 -47.12
CA ASP A 370 -48.29 -8.51 -46.80
C ASP A 370 -49.17 -7.27 -46.54
N LEU A 371 -48.60 -6.07 -46.41
CA LEU A 371 -49.35 -4.80 -46.31
C LEU A 371 -49.69 -4.17 -47.68
N ASP A 372 -49.02 -4.61 -48.75
CA ASP A 372 -49.24 -4.15 -50.14
C ASP A 372 -50.14 -5.12 -50.97
N LYS A 373 -50.81 -6.08 -50.31
CA LYS A 373 -51.90 -6.88 -50.87
C LYS A 373 -53.20 -6.56 -50.14
#